data_AF-A0A972VF51-F1
#
_entry.id   AF-A0A972VF51-F1
#
_cell.length_a   1.000
_cell.length_b   1.000
_cell.length_c   1.000
_cell.angle_alpha   90.00
_cell.angle_beta   90.00
_cell.angle_gamma   90.00
#
_symmetry.space_group_name_H-M   'P 1'
#
loop_
_entity.id
_entity.type
_entity.pdbx_description
1 polymer ?
#
loop_
_entity_poly.entity_id
_entity_poly.type
_entity_poly.pdbx_seq_one_letter_code
_entity_poly.pdbx_strand_id
1 'polypeptide(L)'
;MPTKHHNAVDPEIQEMTELHTKQSHIQRILAHRMWLIAMAALAMVTCLPALWSVPFNDDFLQRAELMAPAPAHQALAQVGLEVNEPGDLGTCLPELFVAVAPHKNRSALLNYGALPWWTGPNYKVALLRPLAAFTHWIDTHWLGDSSVWMHTHNVIWLGLIMLMAGVIYRTFMPLSLATAGLGLLLL
;
A
#
# COMPACT_ATOMS: atom_id res chain seq x y z
N MET A 1 11.55 20.40 73.29
CA MET A 1 10.89 20.80 72.04
C MET A 1 11.60 20.10 70.89
N PRO A 2 11.01 19.13 70.19
CA PRO A 2 11.61 18.59 68.98
C PRO A 2 11.24 19.49 67.81
N THR A 3 12.26 20.05 67.15
CA THR A 3 12.16 20.80 65.90
C THR A 3 11.71 19.85 64.80
N LYS A 4 10.54 20.11 64.21
CA LYS A 4 10.06 19.43 63.01
C LYS A 4 11.01 19.78 61.86
N HIS A 5 11.98 18.91 61.56
CA HIS A 5 12.70 18.96 60.30
C HIS A 5 11.71 18.65 59.18
N HIS A 6 11.36 19.71 58.44
CA HIS A 6 10.56 19.61 57.23
C HIS A 6 11.48 19.00 56.16
N ASN A 7 11.30 17.71 55.86
CA ASN A 7 11.98 17.03 54.77
C ASN A 7 11.44 17.58 53.45
N ALA A 8 11.98 18.71 52.99
CA ALA A 8 11.81 19.15 51.61
C ALA A 8 12.63 18.19 50.74
N VAL A 9 11.93 17.32 50.00
CA VAL A 9 12.56 16.44 49.00
C VAL A 9 13.22 17.33 47.95
N ASP A 10 14.46 17.00 47.59
CA ASP A 10 15.26 17.75 46.63
C ASP A 10 14.52 17.83 45.27
N PRO A 11 14.30 19.03 44.70
CA PRO A 11 13.59 19.20 43.43
C PRO A 11 14.18 18.37 42.28
N GLU A 12 15.49 18.12 42.28
CA GLU A 12 16.17 17.31 41.25
C GLU A 12 15.76 15.82 41.33
N ILE A 13 15.55 15.31 42.55
CA ILE A 13 15.04 13.95 42.79
C ILE A 13 13.57 13.86 42.38
N GLN A 14 12.78 14.91 42.62
CA GLN A 14 11.38 14.96 42.22
C GLN A 14 11.24 14.93 40.69
N GLU A 15 12.06 15.69 39.96
CA GLU A 15 12.07 15.71 38.49
C GLU A 15 12.51 14.36 37.89
N MET A 16 13.56 13.75 38.43
CA MET A 16 14.03 12.41 38.02
C MET A 16 12.97 11.32 38.23
N THR A 17 12.20 11.43 39.31
CA THR A 17 11.12 10.48 39.63
C THR A 17 9.93 10.67 38.69
N GLU A 18 9.57 11.92 38.36
CA GLU A 18 8.53 12.22 37.37
C GLU A 18 8.89 11.72 35.97
N LEU A 19 10.14 11.88 35.54
CA LEU A 19 10.63 11.41 34.25
C LEU A 19 10.56 9.87 34.15
N HIS A 20 11.04 9.15 35.17
CA HIS A 20 10.94 7.69 35.23
C HIS A 20 9.48 7.22 35.21
N THR A 21 8.60 7.92 35.93
CA THR A 21 7.18 7.58 36.01
C THR A 21 6.50 7.75 34.65
N LYS A 22 6.73 8.89 33.98
CA LYS A 22 6.24 9.15 32.62
C LYS A 22 6.77 8.12 31.61
N GLN A 23 8.05 7.77 31.68
CA GLN A 23 8.62 6.71 30.83
C GLN A 23 7.94 5.36 31.05
N SER A 24 7.69 4.97 32.30
CA SER A 24 7.02 3.69 32.63
C SER A 24 5.58 3.63 32.13
N HIS A 25 4.84 4.75 32.16
CA HIS A 25 3.47 4.83 31.64
C HIS A 25 3.44 4.69 30.13
N ILE A 26 4.34 5.37 29.41
CA ILE A 26 4.46 5.27 27.95
C ILE A 26 4.86 3.85 27.54
N GLN A 27 5.78 3.22 28.27
CA GLN A 27 6.15 1.80 28.10
C GLN A 27 4.96 0.87 28.21
N ARG A 28 4.13 1.06 29.24
CA ARG A 28 2.95 0.24 29.47
C ARG A 28 1.90 0.39 28.38
N ILE A 29 1.72 1.60 27.84
CA ILE A 29 0.79 1.88 26.75
C ILE A 29 1.28 1.27 25.43
N LEU A 30 2.55 1.49 25.06
CA LEU A 30 3.13 1.00 23.80
C LEU A 30 3.32 -0.54 23.78
N ALA A 31 3.59 -1.14 24.93
CA ALA A 31 3.68 -2.60 25.07
C ALA A 31 2.30 -3.28 25.02
N HIS A 32 1.20 -2.54 25.18
CA HIS A 32 -0.13 -3.12 25.24
C HIS A 32 -0.57 -3.68 23.88
N ARG A 33 -1.14 -4.89 23.83
CA ARG A 33 -1.61 -5.54 22.58
C ARG A 33 -2.63 -4.69 21.80
N MET A 34 -3.43 -3.88 22.50
CA MET A 34 -4.41 -3.01 21.86
C MET A 34 -3.78 -1.87 21.08
N TRP A 35 -2.52 -1.50 21.38
CA TRP A 35 -1.82 -0.47 20.62
C TRP A 35 -1.58 -0.90 19.17
N LEU A 36 -1.20 -2.17 18.95
CA LEU A 36 -1.04 -2.71 17.59
C LEU A 36 -2.35 -2.66 16.80
N ILE A 37 -3.45 -3.08 17.43
CA ILE A 37 -4.77 -3.07 16.82
C ILE A 37 -5.21 -1.63 16.52
N ALA A 38 -4.96 -0.70 17.45
CA ALA A 38 -5.28 0.71 17.28
C ALA A 38 -4.50 1.34 16.12
N MET A 39 -3.22 1.02 15.96
CA MET A 39 -2.41 1.53 14.85
C MET A 39 -2.82 0.94 13.50
N ALA A 40 -3.06 -0.38 13.43
CA ALA A 40 -3.58 -1.01 12.23
C ALA A 40 -4.95 -0.42 11.83
N ALA A 41 -5.85 -0.23 12.79
CA ALA A 41 -7.15 0.40 12.56
C ALA A 41 -7.00 1.85 12.11
N LEU A 42 -6.10 2.62 12.73
CA LEU A 42 -5.84 4.00 12.33
C LEU A 42 -5.37 4.09 10.87
N ALA A 43 -4.40 3.25 10.48
CA ALA A 43 -3.90 3.21 9.11
C ALA A 43 -5.01 2.82 8.11
N MET A 44 -5.81 1.80 8.43
CA MET A 44 -6.95 1.43 7.60
C MET A 44 -7.94 2.59 7.44
N VAL A 45 -8.27 3.29 8.54
CA VAL A 45 -9.18 4.44 8.53
C VAL A 45 -8.62 5.59 7.67
N THR A 46 -7.33 5.88 7.77
CA THR A 46 -6.69 6.91 6.94
C THR A 46 -6.70 6.57 5.45
N CYS A 47 -6.75 5.28 5.10
CA CYS A 47 -6.83 4.81 3.72
C CYS A 47 -8.28 4.62 3.21
N LEU A 48 -9.31 4.75 4.06
CA LEU A 48 -10.71 4.60 3.62
C LEU A 48 -11.11 5.53 2.46
N PRO A 49 -10.65 6.79 2.37
CA PRO A 49 -10.96 7.64 1.22
C PRO A 49 -10.53 7.04 -0.13
N ALA A 50 -9.52 6.16 -0.14
CA ALA A 50 -9.08 5.47 -1.35
C ALA A 50 -10.17 4.57 -1.95
N LEU A 51 -11.14 4.08 -1.16
CA LEU A 51 -12.24 3.24 -1.66
C LEU A 51 -13.08 3.92 -2.75
N TRP A 52 -13.12 5.24 -2.77
CA TRP A 52 -13.84 6.04 -3.76
C TRP A 52 -12.95 6.57 -4.89
N SER A 53 -11.68 6.14 -4.94
CA SER A 53 -10.76 6.52 -6.00
C SER A 53 -11.03 5.73 -7.29
N VAL A 54 -10.85 6.40 -8.42
CA VAL A 54 -10.94 5.79 -9.75
C VAL A 54 -9.61 5.11 -10.06
N PRO A 55 -9.59 3.95 -10.75
CA PRO A 55 -8.36 3.34 -11.21
C PRO A 55 -7.50 4.35 -11.96
N PHE A 56 -6.22 4.37 -11.65
CA PHE A 56 -5.29 5.33 -12.21
C PHE A 56 -4.14 4.60 -12.91
N ASN A 57 -3.65 5.18 -13.99
CA ASN A 57 -2.46 4.70 -14.70
C ASN A 57 -2.56 3.22 -15.14
N ASP A 58 -1.71 2.34 -14.60
CA ASP A 58 -1.63 0.93 -14.96
C ASP A 58 -2.87 0.14 -14.54
N ASP A 59 -3.53 0.49 -13.43
CA ASP A 59 -4.80 -0.14 -13.04
C ASP A 59 -5.88 0.08 -14.11
N PHE A 60 -5.89 1.25 -14.76
CA PHE A 60 -6.83 1.56 -15.83
C PHE A 60 -6.55 0.73 -17.09
N LEU A 61 -5.28 0.65 -17.51
CA LEU A 61 -4.83 -0.16 -18.65
C LEU A 61 -5.08 -1.65 -18.40
N GLN A 62 -4.74 -2.13 -17.21
CA GLN A 62 -4.91 -3.52 -16.81
C GLN A 62 -6.40 -3.91 -16.76
N ARG A 63 -7.24 -3.02 -16.22
CA ARG A 63 -8.70 -3.20 -16.22
C ARG A 63 -9.28 -3.20 -17.63
N ALA A 64 -8.74 -2.36 -18.53
CA ALA A 64 -9.16 -2.35 -19.93
C ALA A 64 -8.82 -3.67 -20.64
N GLU A 65 -7.64 -4.26 -20.39
CA GLU A 65 -7.31 -5.58 -20.97
C GLU A 65 -8.12 -6.73 -20.34
N LEU A 66 -8.42 -6.68 -19.05
CA LEU A 66 -9.08 -7.79 -18.35
C LEU A 66 -10.60 -7.83 -18.51
N MET A 67 -11.26 -6.67 -18.48
CA MET A 67 -12.72 -6.61 -18.30
C MET A 67 -13.44 -5.60 -19.20
N ALA A 68 -12.73 -4.84 -20.05
CA ALA A 68 -13.24 -3.58 -20.61
C ALA A 68 -14.75 -3.54 -20.92
N PRO A 69 -15.53 -2.69 -20.20
CA PRO A 69 -16.74 -2.14 -20.78
C PRO A 69 -16.37 -1.20 -21.95
N ALA A 70 -17.27 -1.10 -22.94
CA ALA A 70 -17.07 -0.36 -24.19
C ALA A 70 -16.42 1.05 -24.08
N PRO A 71 -16.66 1.89 -23.04
CA PRO A 71 -16.11 3.25 -22.99
C PRO A 71 -14.59 3.33 -22.77
N ALA A 72 -13.99 2.42 -21.99
CA ALA A 72 -12.55 2.46 -21.70
C ALA A 72 -11.72 2.05 -22.92
N HIS A 73 -12.19 1.03 -23.64
CA HIS A 73 -11.61 0.59 -24.91
C HIS A 73 -11.66 1.72 -25.95
N GLN A 74 -12.79 2.41 -26.07
CA GLN A 74 -12.94 3.57 -26.96
C GLN A 74 -11.99 4.71 -26.60
N ALA A 75 -11.82 5.03 -25.32
CA ALA A 75 -10.91 6.10 -24.89
C ALA A 75 -9.44 5.79 -25.22
N LEU A 76 -9.02 4.53 -25.04
CA LEU A 76 -7.68 4.08 -25.39
C LEU A 76 -7.47 4.02 -26.91
N ALA A 77 -8.48 3.58 -27.66
CA ALA A 77 -8.45 3.58 -29.12
C ALA A 77 -8.30 4.99 -29.72
N GLN A 78 -8.91 6.02 -29.12
CA GLN A 78 -8.78 7.41 -29.57
C GLN A 78 -7.35 7.94 -29.51
N VAL A 79 -6.53 7.41 -28.60
CA VAL A 79 -5.12 7.79 -28.45
C VAL A 79 -4.17 6.80 -29.13
N GLY A 80 -4.70 5.87 -29.92
CA GLY A 80 -3.93 4.85 -30.64
C GLY A 80 -3.39 3.72 -29.76
N LEU A 81 -3.90 3.57 -28.54
CA LEU A 81 -3.57 2.46 -27.65
C LEU A 81 -4.57 1.33 -27.90
N GLU A 82 -4.17 0.40 -28.76
CA GLU A 82 -4.95 -0.81 -29.02
C GLU A 82 -4.94 -1.71 -27.79
N VAL A 83 -6.13 -2.09 -27.36
CA VAL A 83 -6.36 -3.05 -26.28
C VAL A 83 -6.90 -4.32 -26.93
N ASN A 84 -6.34 -5.46 -26.55
CA ASN A 84 -6.81 -6.76 -27.02
C ASN A 84 -8.28 -7.03 -26.64
N GLU A 85 -8.90 -8.02 -27.26
CA GLU A 85 -10.26 -8.42 -26.89
C GLU A 85 -10.32 -8.82 -25.40
N PRO A 86 -11.21 -8.21 -24.59
CA PRO A 86 -11.22 -8.39 -23.15
C PRO A 86 -11.61 -9.81 -22.74
N GLY A 87 -10.95 -10.33 -21.70
CA GLY A 87 -11.38 -11.53 -20.98
C GLY A 87 -10.80 -12.87 -21.46
N ASP A 88 -10.11 -12.94 -22.60
CA ASP A 88 -9.46 -14.18 -23.03
C ASP A 88 -8.18 -14.46 -22.21
N LEU A 89 -8.14 -15.63 -21.56
CA LEU A 89 -6.99 -16.06 -20.76
C LEU A 89 -5.72 -16.25 -21.62
N GLY A 90 -5.87 -16.76 -22.85
CA GLY A 90 -4.74 -17.02 -23.75
C GLY A 90 -3.99 -15.74 -24.11
N THR A 91 -4.73 -14.65 -24.25
CA THR A 91 -4.20 -13.31 -24.53
C THR A 91 -3.73 -12.61 -23.26
N CYS A 92 -4.46 -12.74 -22.15
CA CYS A 92 -4.12 -12.11 -20.88
C CYS A 92 -2.76 -12.58 -20.33
N LEU A 93 -2.44 -13.86 -20.39
CA LEU A 93 -1.22 -14.41 -19.79
C LEU A 93 0.08 -13.79 -20.33
N PRO A 94 0.27 -13.64 -21.65
CA PRO A 94 1.46 -12.99 -22.20
C PRO A 94 1.37 -11.46 -22.27
N GLU A 95 0.17 -10.88 -22.39
CA GLU A 95 0.02 -9.46 -22.74
C GLU A 95 -0.19 -8.53 -21.54
N LEU A 96 -0.76 -9.02 -20.42
CA LEU A 96 -1.21 -8.16 -19.32
C LEU A 96 -0.11 -7.26 -18.71
N PHE A 97 1.13 -7.72 -18.76
CA PHE A 97 2.30 -7.00 -18.21
C PHE A 97 3.23 -6.45 -19.31
N VAL A 98 2.68 -6.19 -20.50
CA VAL A 98 3.35 -5.49 -21.60
C VAL A 98 3.01 -4.00 -21.52
N ALA A 99 3.78 -3.25 -20.72
CA ALA A 99 3.61 -1.81 -20.60
C ALA A 99 4.02 -1.09 -21.90
N VAL A 100 5.17 -1.46 -22.49
CA VAL A 100 5.66 -0.85 -23.73
C VAL A 100 6.27 -1.90 -24.65
N ALA A 101 5.86 -1.93 -25.91
CA ALA A 101 6.50 -2.73 -26.94
C ALA A 101 6.67 -1.91 -28.25
N PRO A 102 7.86 -1.98 -28.91
CA PRO A 102 8.18 -1.18 -30.10
C PRO A 102 7.16 -1.26 -31.23
N HIS A 103 6.57 -2.43 -31.46
CA HIS A 103 5.63 -2.69 -32.55
C HIS A 103 4.17 -2.75 -32.12
N LYS A 104 3.85 -2.50 -30.85
CA LYS A 104 2.48 -2.55 -30.31
C LYS A 104 1.96 -1.16 -30.00
N ASN A 105 2.55 -0.52 -28.99
CA ASN A 105 1.98 0.70 -28.39
C ASN A 105 3.01 1.84 -28.19
N ARG A 106 4.30 1.62 -28.46
CA ARG A 106 5.35 2.63 -28.23
C ARG A 106 5.07 3.97 -28.92
N SER A 107 4.73 3.95 -30.21
CA SER A 107 4.50 5.18 -30.98
C SER A 107 3.28 5.95 -30.46
N ALA A 108 2.21 5.23 -30.10
CA ALA A 108 1.02 5.82 -29.48
C ALA A 108 1.35 6.46 -28.12
N LEU A 109 2.09 5.75 -27.25
CA LEU A 109 2.52 6.27 -25.96
C LEU A 109 3.45 7.49 -26.08
N LEU A 110 4.31 7.55 -27.10
CA LEU A 110 5.11 8.73 -27.41
C LEU A 110 4.25 9.90 -27.85
N ASN A 111 3.31 9.68 -28.77
CA ASN A 111 2.42 10.72 -29.28
C ASN A 111 1.47 11.25 -28.21
N TYR A 112 1.03 10.39 -27.29
CA TYR A 112 0.21 10.75 -26.14
C TYR A 112 1.02 11.50 -25.05
N GLY A 113 2.36 11.41 -25.07
CA GLY A 113 3.23 12.03 -24.08
C GLY A 113 3.47 11.20 -22.82
N ALA A 114 3.04 9.93 -22.80
CA ALA A 114 3.36 8.99 -21.72
C ALA A 114 4.82 8.51 -21.75
N LEU A 115 5.49 8.65 -22.90
CA LEU A 115 6.92 8.38 -23.05
C LEU A 115 7.70 9.67 -23.35
N PRO A 116 8.87 9.89 -22.73
CA PRO A 116 9.73 11.02 -23.09
C PRO A 116 10.17 10.97 -24.56
N TRP A 117 10.35 12.13 -25.19
CA TRP A 117 10.76 12.24 -26.61
C TRP A 117 12.10 11.57 -26.93
N TRP A 118 12.97 11.40 -25.93
CA TRP A 118 14.27 10.73 -26.06
C TRP A 118 14.19 9.19 -25.91
N THR A 119 12.99 8.61 -25.77
CA THR A 119 12.81 7.16 -25.66
C THR A 119 13.31 6.47 -26.93
N GLY A 120 14.26 5.54 -26.81
CA GLY A 120 14.86 4.84 -27.95
C GLY A 120 13.87 3.99 -28.75
N PRO A 121 14.13 3.72 -30.05
CA PRO A 121 13.23 2.99 -30.94
C PRO A 121 12.92 1.56 -30.47
N ASN A 122 13.88 0.91 -29.81
CA ASN A 122 13.77 -0.46 -29.32
C ASN A 122 13.37 -0.55 -27.83
N TYR A 123 12.91 0.56 -27.23
CA TYR A 123 12.50 0.56 -25.83
C TYR A 123 11.32 -0.39 -25.62
N LYS A 124 11.48 -1.31 -24.67
CA LYS A 124 10.52 -2.36 -24.36
C LYS A 124 10.46 -2.58 -22.86
N VAL A 125 9.24 -2.58 -22.33
CA VAL A 125 8.92 -2.97 -20.96
C VAL A 125 7.82 -4.02 -21.07
N ALA A 126 8.23 -5.28 -21.11
CA ALA A 126 7.34 -6.42 -21.24
C ALA A 126 7.82 -7.52 -20.30
N LEU A 127 7.07 -7.75 -19.23
CA LEU A 127 7.43 -8.70 -18.18
C LEU A 127 6.54 -9.93 -18.29
N LEU A 128 7.15 -11.10 -18.49
CA LEU A 128 6.39 -12.34 -18.49
C LEU A 128 6.06 -12.74 -17.05
N ARG A 129 4.83 -12.44 -16.61
CA ARG A 129 4.33 -12.74 -15.26
C ARG A 129 3.05 -13.59 -15.33
N PRO A 130 3.11 -14.82 -15.87
CA PRO A 130 1.93 -15.63 -16.14
C PRO A 130 1.16 -15.96 -14.86
N LEU A 131 1.86 -16.20 -13.74
CA LEU A 131 1.20 -16.48 -12.47
C LEU A 131 0.43 -15.26 -11.95
N ALA A 132 1.03 -14.07 -12.01
CA ALA A 132 0.34 -12.84 -11.62
C ALA A 132 -0.82 -12.53 -12.58
N ALA A 133 -0.61 -12.72 -13.88
CA ALA A 133 -1.66 -12.49 -14.88
C ALA A 133 -2.84 -13.42 -14.67
N PHE A 134 -2.57 -14.69 -14.33
CA PHE A 134 -3.59 -15.66 -13.99
C PHE A 134 -4.37 -15.27 -12.73
N THR A 135 -3.70 -14.83 -11.65
CA THR A 135 -4.40 -14.39 -10.44
C THR A 135 -5.25 -13.15 -10.71
N HIS A 136 -4.76 -12.19 -11.49
CA HIS A 136 -5.56 -11.03 -11.90
C HIS A 136 -6.76 -11.42 -12.77
N TRP A 137 -6.58 -12.36 -13.69
CA TRP A 137 -7.69 -12.89 -14.49
C TRP A 137 -8.75 -13.54 -13.61
N ILE A 138 -8.35 -14.36 -12.61
CA ILE A 138 -9.30 -14.93 -11.64
C ILE A 138 -10.00 -13.82 -10.85
N ASP A 139 -9.25 -12.90 -10.24
CA ASP A 139 -9.80 -11.85 -9.40
C ASP A 139 -10.85 -11.03 -10.14
N THR A 140 -10.56 -10.67 -11.39
CA THR A 140 -11.47 -9.91 -12.24
C THR A 140 -12.72 -10.71 -12.63
N HIS A 141 -12.59 -12.00 -12.96
CA HIS A 141 -13.74 -12.85 -13.31
C HIS A 141 -14.64 -13.15 -12.10
N TRP A 142 -14.08 -13.26 -10.90
CA TRP A 142 -14.83 -13.61 -9.70
C TRP A 142 -15.37 -12.40 -8.93
N LEU A 143 -14.59 -11.32 -8.81
CA LEU A 143 -14.96 -10.12 -8.05
C LEU A 143 -15.63 -9.06 -8.93
N GLY A 144 -15.52 -9.18 -10.26
CA GLY A 144 -16.12 -8.29 -11.23
C GLY A 144 -15.53 -6.88 -11.22
N ASP A 145 -16.25 -5.95 -11.84
CA ASP A 145 -15.76 -4.62 -12.20
C ASP A 145 -15.92 -3.55 -11.10
N SER A 146 -15.62 -3.90 -9.85
CA SER A 146 -15.81 -3.01 -8.70
C SER A 146 -14.47 -2.49 -8.14
N SER A 147 -14.17 -1.22 -8.40
CA SER A 147 -13.01 -0.55 -7.79
C SER A 147 -13.07 -0.60 -6.27
N VAL A 148 -14.25 -0.46 -5.69
CA VAL A 148 -14.45 -0.49 -4.23
C VAL A 148 -13.97 -1.83 -3.65
N TRP A 149 -14.27 -2.96 -4.32
CA TRP A 149 -13.84 -4.28 -3.86
C TRP A 149 -12.31 -4.44 -3.93
N MET A 150 -11.69 -4.01 -5.02
CA MET A 150 -10.22 -4.05 -5.16
C MET A 150 -9.53 -3.24 -4.05
N HIS A 151 -10.02 -2.02 -3.78
CA HIS A 151 -9.43 -1.14 -2.77
C HIS A 151 -9.72 -1.68 -1.35
N THR A 152 -10.88 -2.28 -1.12
CA THR A 152 -11.21 -2.95 0.15
C THR A 152 -10.23 -4.08 0.46
N HIS A 153 -9.90 -4.89 -0.55
CA HIS A 153 -8.93 -5.97 -0.42
C HIS A 153 -7.55 -5.44 0.00
N ASN A 154 -7.08 -4.35 -0.64
CA ASN A 154 -5.81 -3.69 -0.30
C ASN A 154 -5.80 -3.15 1.14
N VAL A 155 -6.88 -2.51 1.58
CA VAL A 155 -7.00 -1.99 2.96
C VAL A 155 -6.98 -3.12 4.00
N ILE A 156 -7.62 -4.26 3.69
CA ILE A 156 -7.57 -5.45 4.56
C ILE A 156 -6.14 -5.99 4.63
N TRP A 157 -5.44 -6.13 3.50
CA TRP A 157 -4.06 -6.59 3.48
C TRP A 157 -3.11 -5.66 4.22
N LEU A 158 -3.28 -4.34 4.09
CA LEU A 158 -2.54 -3.36 4.87
C LEU A 158 -2.69 -3.62 6.37
N GLY A 159 -3.94 -3.76 6.84
CA GLY A 159 -4.23 -4.08 8.24
C GLY A 159 -3.55 -5.39 8.70
N LEU A 160 -3.63 -6.44 7.88
CA LEU A 160 -2.99 -7.73 8.18
C LEU A 160 -1.46 -7.62 8.23
N ILE A 161 -0.83 -6.91 7.28
CA ILE A 161 0.62 -6.70 7.25
C ILE A 161 1.06 -5.90 8.47
N MET A 162 0.34 -4.86 8.86
CA MET A 162 0.65 -4.08 10.06
C MET A 162 0.57 -4.91 11.33
N LEU A 163 -0.44 -5.77 11.46
CA LEU A 163 -0.56 -6.69 12.58
C LEU A 163 0.60 -7.70 12.59
N MET A 164 0.91 -8.29 11.44
CA MET A 164 2.01 -9.25 11.28
C MET A 164 3.37 -8.61 11.61
N ALA A 165 3.65 -7.43 11.05
CA ALA A 165 4.84 -6.65 11.36
C ALA A 165 4.91 -6.34 12.85
N GLY A 166 3.81 -5.89 13.47
CA GLY A 166 3.72 -5.63 14.90
C GLY A 166 4.03 -6.85 15.77
N VAL A 167 3.56 -8.04 15.37
CA VAL A 167 3.90 -9.31 16.05
C VAL A 167 5.39 -9.61 15.90
N ILE A 168 5.93 -9.57 14.68
CA ILE A 168 7.34 -9.85 14.41
C ILE A 168 8.25 -8.89 15.19
N TYR A 169 7.96 -7.58 15.17
CA TYR A 169 8.73 -6.58 15.91
C TYR A 169 8.74 -6.87 17.42
N ARG A 170 7.62 -7.32 17.99
CA ARG A 170 7.55 -7.70 19.40
C ARG A 170 8.28 -8.99 19.73
N THR A 171 8.39 -9.91 18.77
CA THR A 171 9.10 -11.18 18.95
C THR A 171 10.62 -10.98 18.94
N PHE A 172 11.15 -10.12 18.07
CA PHE A 172 12.59 -10.03 17.83
C PHE A 172 13.28 -8.83 18.48
N MET A 173 12.58 -7.75 18.84
CA MET A 173 13.21 -6.59 19.48
C MET A 173 13.08 -6.65 21.01
N PRO A 174 14.20 -6.66 21.77
CA PRO A 174 14.14 -6.40 23.20
C PRO A 174 13.57 -4.99 23.41
N LEU A 175 12.61 -4.90 24.33
CA LEU A 175 11.65 -3.83 24.56
C LEU A 175 12.27 -2.43 24.85
N SER A 176 13.02 -1.85 23.92
CA SER A 176 13.39 -0.44 23.94
C SER A 176 12.36 0.36 23.15
N LEU A 177 11.69 1.26 23.87
CA LEU A 177 10.47 1.99 23.53
C LEU A 177 10.50 2.74 22.17
N ALA A 178 11.69 3.06 21.67
CA ALA A 178 11.88 3.80 20.44
C ALA A 178 11.71 2.94 19.18
N THR A 179 12.05 1.65 19.21
CA THR A 179 12.18 0.85 17.97
C THR A 179 10.88 0.23 17.49
N ALA A 180 10.00 -0.23 18.39
CA ALA A 180 8.75 -0.89 18.01
C ALA A 180 7.63 0.07 17.54
N GLY A 181 7.63 1.31 18.05
CA GLY A 181 6.69 2.36 17.62
C GLY A 181 7.12 3.03 16.31
N LEU A 182 8.41 3.32 16.14
CA LEU A 182 8.96 3.86 14.89
C LEU A 182 8.87 2.84 13.75
N GLY A 183 9.08 1.55 14.01
CA GLY A 183 8.94 0.51 12.99
C GLY A 183 7.53 0.40 12.40
N LEU A 184 6.49 0.81 13.15
CA LEU A 184 5.09 0.79 12.68
C LEU A 184 4.65 2.12 12.03
N LEU A 185 5.37 3.22 12.28
CA LEU A 185 5.13 4.54 11.69
C LEU A 185 5.98 4.81 10.43
N LEU A 186 7.06 4.03 10.24
CA LEU A 186 7.96 4.09 9.08
C LEU A 186 7.63 3.03 8.01
N LEU A 187 6.60 2.21 8.23
CA LEU A 187 5.94 1.36 7.24
C LEU A 187 4.76 2.13 6.65
#